data_AF-A0A7C4C5Y0-F1
#
_entry.id   AF-A0A7C4C5Y0-F1
#
_cell.length_a   1.000
_cell.length_b   1.000
_cell.length_c   1.000
_cell.angle_alpha   90.00
_cell.angle_beta   90.00
_cell.angle_gamma   90.00
#
_symmetry.space_group_name_H-M   'P 1'
#
loop_
_entity.id
_entity.type
_entity.pdbx_description
1 polymer ?
#
loop_
_entity_poly.entity_id
_entity_poly.type
_entity_poly.pdbx_seq_one_letter_code
_entity_poly.pdbx_strand_id
1 'polypeptide(L)'
;MVCLDTDVIVALLRGDSRAVEIVEELQRIGEYPKATIITAYELFKGAAASAKPAENIRIVEELLQSLELLGMDVETCKKAGLIYSDLRKQGRMISEFDILIAAIIQQNNETLVTRDKHFQEIPIINIRIW
;
A
#
# COMPACT_ATOMS: atom_id res chain seq x y z
N MET A 1 0.57 -8.86 -11.11
CA MET A 1 1.48 -8.34 -10.06
C MET A 1 0.68 -7.38 -9.20
N VAL A 2 0.83 -7.50 -7.88
CA VAL A 2 -0.05 -6.91 -6.87
C VAL A 2 0.77 -6.24 -5.78
N CYS A 3 0.34 -5.06 -5.37
CA CYS A 3 0.85 -4.36 -4.19
C CYS A 3 -0.24 -4.29 -3.12
N LEU A 4 0.10 -4.65 -1.89
CA LEU A 4 -0.80 -4.57 -0.76
C LEU A 4 -0.71 -3.19 -0.13
N ASP A 5 -1.86 -2.63 0.20
CA ASP A 5 -1.97 -1.43 1.02
C ASP A 5 -1.82 -1.76 2.52
N THR A 6 -1.62 -0.73 3.35
CA THR A 6 -1.37 -0.85 4.78
C THR A 6 -2.50 -1.59 5.50
N ASP A 7 -3.75 -1.38 5.10
CA ASP A 7 -4.91 -2.00 5.72
C ASP A 7 -4.94 -3.53 5.54
N VAL A 8 -4.56 -4.03 4.34
CA VAL A 8 -4.46 -5.47 4.05
C VAL A 8 -3.41 -6.10 4.95
N ILE A 9 -2.24 -5.47 5.01
CA ILE A 9 -1.10 -5.99 5.77
C ILE A 9 -1.41 -6.02 7.26
N VAL A 10 -2.03 -4.98 7.79
CA VAL A 10 -2.47 -4.94 9.20
C VAL A 10 -3.51 -6.02 9.48
N ALA A 11 -4.43 -6.29 8.55
CA ALA A 11 -5.43 -7.34 8.72
C ALA A 11 -4.81 -8.75 8.68
N LEU A 12 -3.84 -8.98 7.78
CA LEU A 12 -3.04 -10.21 7.74
C LEU A 12 -2.33 -10.47 9.07
N LEU A 13 -1.66 -9.45 9.63
CA LEU A 13 -0.99 -9.56 10.93
C LEU A 13 -1.95 -9.85 12.09
N ARG A 14 -3.24 -9.53 11.94
CA ARG A 14 -4.29 -9.83 12.91
C ARG A 14 -4.97 -11.18 12.68
N GLY A 15 -4.56 -11.93 11.65
CA GLY A 15 -5.16 -13.21 11.29
C GLY A 15 -6.57 -13.08 10.70
N ASP A 16 -6.87 -11.96 10.05
CA ASP A 16 -8.14 -11.79 9.35
C ASP A 16 -8.27 -12.84 8.23
N SER A 17 -9.33 -13.65 8.29
CA SER A 17 -9.52 -14.78 7.39
C SER A 17 -9.63 -14.36 5.93
N ARG A 18 -10.22 -13.19 5.67
CA ARG A 18 -10.40 -12.68 4.31
C ARG A 18 -9.06 -12.20 3.74
N ALA A 19 -8.22 -11.60 4.57
CA ALA A 19 -6.91 -11.12 4.16
C ALA A 19 -6.00 -12.30 3.80
N VAL A 20 -6.03 -13.33 4.65
CA VAL A 20 -5.31 -14.60 4.44
C VAL A 20 -5.75 -15.26 3.13
N GLU A 21 -7.05 -15.40 2.91
CA GLU A 21 -7.59 -16.01 1.68
C GLU A 21 -7.09 -15.32 0.40
N ILE A 22 -6.96 -13.99 0.43
CA ILE A 22 -6.53 -13.21 -0.73
C ILE A 22 -5.04 -13.41 -1.00
N VAL A 23 -4.20 -13.42 0.03
CA VAL A 23 -2.78 -13.75 -0.16
C VAL A 23 -2.61 -15.19 -0.64
N GLU A 24 -3.37 -16.13 -0.11
CA GLU A 24 -3.36 -17.53 -0.59
C GLU A 24 -3.84 -17.66 -2.04
N GLU A 25 -4.84 -16.88 -2.46
CA GLU A 25 -5.28 -16.81 -3.86
C GLU A 25 -4.15 -16.30 -4.77
N LEU A 26 -3.50 -15.19 -4.39
CA LEU A 26 -2.37 -14.62 -5.14
C LEU A 26 -1.23 -15.64 -5.26
N GLN A 27 -0.87 -16.30 -4.17
CA GLN A 27 0.18 -17.33 -4.16
C GLN A 27 -0.17 -18.52 -5.06
N ARG A 28 -1.44 -18.96 -5.10
CA ARG A 28 -1.89 -20.06 -5.97
C ARG A 28 -1.73 -19.76 -7.45
N ILE A 29 -1.83 -18.49 -7.85
CA ILE A 29 -1.61 -18.06 -9.24
C ILE A 29 -0.16 -17.62 -9.51
N GLY A 30 0.75 -17.83 -8.55
CA GLY A 30 2.16 -17.47 -8.68
C GLY A 30 2.44 -15.98 -8.55
N GLU A 31 1.53 -15.20 -7.97
CA GLU A 31 1.75 -13.80 -7.67
C GLU A 31 2.26 -13.62 -6.24
N TYR A 32 3.42 -12.97 -6.11
CA TYR A 32 4.01 -12.61 -4.82
C TYR A 32 3.66 -11.14 -4.52
N PRO A 33 2.95 -10.86 -3.40
CA PRO A 33 2.55 -9.51 -3.08
C PRO A 33 3.75 -8.61 -2.77
N LYS A 34 3.63 -7.34 -3.13
CA LYS A 34 4.59 -6.28 -2.85
C LYS A 34 4.02 -5.28 -1.85
N ALA A 35 4.85 -4.37 -1.36
CA ALA A 35 4.40 -3.21 -0.59
C ALA A 35 5.15 -1.95 -1.02
N THR A 36 4.56 -0.77 -0.81
CA THR A 36 5.28 0.50 -1.07
C THR A 36 6.14 0.88 0.13
N ILE A 37 7.16 1.73 -0.10
CA ILE A 37 7.93 2.33 1.00
C ILE A 37 7.06 3.22 1.91
N ILE A 38 5.95 3.76 1.38
CA ILE A 38 4.98 4.53 2.16
C ILE A 38 4.23 3.61 3.12
N THR A 39 3.75 2.47 2.62
CA THR A 39 3.14 1.39 3.44
C THR A 39 4.10 0.92 4.53
N ALA A 40 5.38 0.73 4.21
CA ALA A 40 6.40 0.39 5.21
C ALA A 40 6.51 1.47 6.31
N TYR A 41 6.55 2.76 5.92
CA TYR A 41 6.53 3.86 6.87
C TYR A 41 5.29 3.83 7.78
N GLU A 42 4.11 3.57 7.22
CA GLU A 42 2.88 3.51 8.01
C GLU A 42 2.85 2.36 9.01
N LEU A 43 3.36 1.20 8.62
CA LEU A 43 3.52 0.04 9.51
C LEU A 43 4.47 0.35 10.65
N PHE A 44 5.63 0.94 10.37
CA PHE A 44 6.58 1.36 11.42
C PHE A 44 6.01 2.44 12.34
N LYS A 45 5.32 3.44 11.77
CA LYS A 45 4.61 4.48 12.53
C LYS A 45 3.60 3.85 13.50
N GLY A 46 2.79 2.90 13.01
CA GLY A 46 1.82 2.18 13.83
C GLY A 46 2.47 1.31 14.91
N ALA A 47 3.54 0.58 14.56
CA ALA A 47 4.29 -0.25 15.49
C ALA A 47 4.93 0.58 16.61
N ALA A 48 5.59 1.69 16.27
CA ALA A 48 6.24 2.59 17.21
C ALA A 48 5.24 3.25 18.18
N ALA A 49 4.02 3.53 17.73
CA ALA A 49 2.96 4.12 18.54
C ALA A 49 2.15 3.10 19.38
N SER A 50 2.45 1.80 19.25
CA SER A 50 1.69 0.74 19.91
C SER A 50 2.01 0.58 21.41
N ALA A 51 1.22 -0.24 22.11
CA ALA A 51 1.48 -0.59 23.51
C ALA A 51 2.78 -1.43 23.71
N LYS A 52 3.30 -2.04 22.63
CA LYS A 52 4.52 -2.85 22.66
C LYS A 52 5.44 -2.52 21.48
N PRO A 53 6.10 -1.35 21.47
CA PRO A 53 6.83 -0.86 20.30
C PRO A 53 7.93 -1.80 19.81
N ALA A 54 8.78 -2.30 20.70
CA ALA A 54 9.90 -3.17 20.32
C ALA A 54 9.45 -4.50 19.68
N GLU A 55 8.38 -5.10 20.21
CA GLU A 55 7.79 -6.34 19.67
C GLU A 55 7.20 -6.09 18.28
N ASN A 56 6.39 -5.04 18.13
CA ASN A 56 5.72 -4.75 16.87
C ASN A 56 6.67 -4.25 15.78
N ILE A 57 7.72 -3.50 16.13
CA ILE A 57 8.75 -3.07 15.17
C ILE A 57 9.43 -4.31 14.57
N ARG A 58 9.81 -5.28 15.40
CA ARG A 58 10.44 -6.51 14.94
C ARG A 58 9.51 -7.31 14.02
N ILE A 59 8.21 -7.40 14.35
CA ILE A 59 7.22 -8.05 13.48
C ILE A 59 7.16 -7.37 12.10
N VAL A 60 7.17 -6.03 12.07
CA VAL A 60 7.18 -5.27 10.81
C VAL A 60 8.48 -5.51 10.03
N GLU A 61 9.64 -5.54 10.69
CA GLU A 61 10.92 -5.84 10.03
C GLU A 61 10.92 -7.23 9.38
N GLU A 62 10.50 -8.26 10.12
CA GLU A 62 10.43 -9.64 9.63
C GLU A 62 9.44 -9.78 8.46
N LEU A 63 8.29 -9.09 8.53
CA LEU A 63 7.31 -9.05 7.45
C LEU A 63 7.87 -8.39 6.19
N LEU A 64 8.47 -7.21 6.31
CA LEU A 64 8.99 -6.46 5.16
C LEU A 64 10.15 -7.17 4.46
N GLN A 65 10.90 -8.04 5.16
CA GLN A 65 11.91 -8.90 4.54
C GLN A 65 11.30 -9.96 3.60
N SER A 66 10.02 -10.28 3.75
CA SER A 66 9.31 -11.26 2.90
C SER A 66 8.65 -10.62 1.66
N LEU A 67 8.68 -9.29 1.55
CA LEU A 67 8.01 -8.54 0.49
C LEU A 67 9.03 -7.77 -0.36
N GLU A 68 8.75 -7.67 -1.66
CA GLU A 68 9.44 -6.69 -2.50
C GLU A 68 8.91 -5.29 -2.14
N LEU A 69 9.82 -4.37 -1.81
CA LEU A 69 9.49 -2.97 -1.51
C LEU A 69 9.64 -2.08 -2.73
N LEU A 70 8.53 -1.48 -3.15
CA LEU A 70 8.49 -0.49 -4.22
C LEU A 70 8.86 0.88 -3.65
N GLY A 71 10.01 1.39 -4.13
CA GLY A 71 10.56 2.67 -3.73
C GLY A 71 9.91 3.88 -4.41
N MET A 72 10.44 5.06 -4.09
CA MET A 72 10.06 6.33 -4.67
C MET A 72 11.30 7.05 -5.19
N ASP A 73 11.20 7.60 -6.40
CA ASP A 73 12.25 8.40 -7.03
C ASP A 73 11.68 9.74 -7.56
N VAL A 74 12.51 10.49 -8.29
CA VAL A 74 12.10 11.78 -8.87
C VAL A 74 10.94 11.64 -9.87
N GLU A 75 10.87 10.55 -10.63
CA GLU A 75 9.76 10.30 -11.56
C GLU A 75 8.47 9.98 -10.82
N THR A 76 8.56 9.25 -9.71
CA THR A 76 7.42 9.00 -8.83
C THR A 76 6.91 10.32 -8.24
N CYS A 77 7.80 11.20 -7.79
CA CYS A 77 7.44 12.52 -7.28
C CYS A 77 6.73 13.38 -8.34
N LYS A 78 7.18 13.34 -9.61
CA LYS A 78 6.50 14.03 -10.71
C LYS A 78 5.08 13.51 -10.92
N LYS A 79 4.89 12.19 -10.95
CA LYS A 79 3.57 11.55 -11.06
C LYS A 79 2.66 11.95 -9.90
N ALA A 80 3.16 11.93 -8.66
CA ALA A 80 2.42 12.37 -7.48
C ALA A 80 1.95 13.83 -7.60
N GLY A 81 2.82 14.74 -8.07
CA GLY A 81 2.46 16.14 -8.29
C GLY A 81 1.36 16.33 -9.34
N LEU A 82 1.34 15.51 -10.39
CA LEU A 82 0.27 15.51 -11.38
C LEU A 82 -1.06 15.02 -10.78
N ILE A 83 -1.03 13.88 -10.08
CA ILE A 83 -2.19 13.33 -9.36
C ILE A 83 -2.77 14.37 -8.40
N TYR A 84 -1.93 14.99 -7.56
CA TYR A 84 -2.32 16.05 -6.63
C TYR A 84 -3.03 17.20 -7.34
N SER A 85 -2.43 17.71 -8.43
CA SER A 85 -2.99 18.84 -9.19
C SER A 85 -4.37 18.51 -9.76
N ASP A 86 -4.55 17.29 -10.27
CA ASP A 86 -5.81 16.85 -10.86
C ASP A 86 -6.90 16.66 -9.79
N LEU A 87 -6.58 16.01 -8.66
CA LEU A 87 -7.50 15.87 -7.52
C LEU A 87 -7.91 17.23 -6.95
N ARG A 88 -6.96 18.16 -6.83
CA ARG A 88 -7.20 19.52 -6.33
C ARG A 88 -8.14 20.29 -7.24
N LYS A 89 -7.95 20.22 -8.56
CA LYS A 89 -8.85 20.87 -9.55
C LYS A 89 -10.25 20.31 -9.51
N GLN A 90 -10.40 19.01 -9.21
CA GLN A 90 -11.70 18.34 -9.13
C GLN A 90 -12.39 18.50 -7.77
N GLY A 91 -11.71 19.08 -6.77
CA GLY A 91 -12.24 19.24 -5.41
C GLY A 91 -12.34 17.91 -4.65
N ARG A 92 -11.51 16.92 -5.00
CA ARG A 92 -11.55 15.55 -4.45
C ARG A 92 -10.24 15.18 -3.77
N MET A 93 -9.71 16.10 -2.97
CA MET A 93 -8.45 15.87 -2.27
C MET A 93 -8.54 14.65 -1.33
N ILE A 94 -7.56 13.77 -1.45
CA ILE A 94 -7.33 12.63 -0.55
C ILE A 94 -6.05 12.88 0.25
N SER A 95 -5.61 11.91 1.05
CA SER A 95 -4.38 12.08 1.84
C SER A 95 -3.14 12.15 0.93
N GLU A 96 -2.10 12.86 1.38
CA GLU A 96 -0.82 12.91 0.66
C GLU A 96 -0.17 11.52 0.56
N PHE A 97 -0.33 10.65 1.57
CA PHE A 97 0.20 9.30 1.50
C PHE A 97 -0.48 8.46 0.43
N ASP A 98 -1.81 8.57 0.26
CA ASP A 98 -2.53 7.87 -0.81
C ASP A 98 -2.08 8.36 -2.19
N ILE A 99 -1.81 9.66 -2.34
CA ILE A 99 -1.27 10.23 -3.59
C ILE A 99 0.11 9.63 -3.90
N LEU A 100 0.99 9.53 -2.90
CA LEU A 100 2.32 8.94 -3.06
C LEU A 100 2.25 7.44 -3.37
N ILE A 101 1.39 6.68 -2.67
CA ILE A 101 1.14 5.27 -2.96
C ILE A 101 0.65 5.11 -4.40
N ALA A 102 -0.37 5.87 -4.80
CA ALA A 102 -0.92 5.82 -6.15
C ALA A 102 0.14 6.12 -7.22
N ALA A 103 1.04 7.08 -6.98
CA ALA A 103 2.14 7.38 -7.89
C ALA A 103 3.13 6.20 -8.03
N ILE A 104 3.47 5.53 -6.93
CA ILE A 104 4.33 4.33 -6.93
C ILE A 104 3.65 3.19 -7.70
N ILE A 105 2.36 2.95 -7.44
CA ILE A 105 1.55 1.94 -8.15
C ILE A 105 1.51 2.22 -9.65
N GLN A 106 1.25 3.48 -10.03
CA GLN A 106 1.20 3.91 -11.42
C GLN A 106 2.56 3.79 -12.11
N GLN A 107 3.68 4.03 -11.42
CA GLN A 107 5.01 3.90 -12.00
C GLN A 107 5.38 2.44 -12.28
N ASN A 108 4.98 1.53 -11.39
CA ASN A 108 5.35 0.11 -11.47
C ASN A 108 4.31 -0.74 -12.22
N ASN A 109 3.21 -0.15 -12.70
CA ASN A 109 2.08 -0.83 -13.34
C ASN A 109 1.50 -1.96 -12.47
N GLU A 110 1.40 -1.72 -11.17
CA GLU A 110 0.88 -2.68 -10.20
C GLU A 110 -0.64 -2.54 -10.02
N THR A 111 -1.28 -3.56 -9.47
CA THR A 111 -2.65 -3.44 -8.95
C THR A 111 -2.61 -3.28 -7.44
N LEU A 112 -3.20 -2.19 -6.93
CA LEU A 112 -3.31 -1.94 -5.50
C LEU A 112 -4.46 -2.77 -4.91
N VAL A 113 -4.16 -3.60 -3.91
CA VAL A 113 -5.18 -4.27 -3.09
C VAL A 113 -5.38 -3.44 -1.84
N THR A 114 -6.59 -2.92 -1.65
CA THR A 114 -6.92 -1.99 -0.54
C THR A 114 -8.43 -2.04 -0.26
N ARG A 115 -8.84 -1.74 0.97
CA ARG A 115 -10.25 -1.45 1.29
C ARG A 115 -10.57 0.04 1.23
N ASP A 116 -9.55 0.90 1.07
CA ASP A 116 -9.74 2.34 1.04
C ASP A 116 -10.34 2.76 -0.31
N LYS A 117 -11.55 3.31 -0.24
CA LYS A 117 -12.29 3.78 -1.41
C LYS A 117 -11.76 5.11 -1.93
N HIS A 118 -10.93 5.84 -1.17
CA HIS A 118 -10.33 7.09 -1.62
C HIS A 118 -9.48 6.91 -2.89
N PHE A 119 -8.83 5.76 -3.04
CA PHE A 119 -8.07 5.45 -4.26
C PHE A 119 -8.95 5.42 -5.52
N GLN A 120 -10.27 5.21 -5.40
CA GLN A 120 -11.19 5.26 -6.55
C GLN A 120 -11.26 6.66 -7.19
N GLU A 121 -10.84 7.70 -6.49
CA GLU A 121 -10.71 9.06 -7.05
C GLU A 121 -9.51 9.19 -8.00
N ILE A 122 -8.64 8.16 -8.09
CA ILE A 122 -7.47 8.11 -8.96
C ILE A 122 -7.69 7.03 -10.04
N PRO A 123 -8.39 7.33 -11.15
CA PRO A 123 -8.77 6.33 -12.15
C PRO A 123 -7.58 5.78 -12.98
N ILE A 124 -6.40 6.36 -12.82
CA ILE A 124 -5.17 5.97 -13.55
C ILE A 124 -4.43 4.79 -12.91
N ILE A 125 -4.89 4.29 -11.76
CA ILE A 125 -4.35 3.10 -11.11
C ILE A 125 -5.38 1.97 -11.10
N ASN A 126 -4.90 0.73 -11.15
CA ASN A 126 -5.74 -0.45 -10.99
C ASN A 126 -5.93 -0.74 -9.50
N ILE A 127 -7.18 -0.98 -9.10
CA ILE A 127 -7.54 -1.26 -7.71
C ILE A 127 -8.33 -2.57 -7.66
N ARG A 128 -7.97 -3.42 -6.71
CA ARG A 128 -8.72 -4.61 -6.32
C ARG A 128 -9.20 -4.42 -4.88
N ILE A 129 -10.51 -4.25 -4.70
CA ILE A 129 -11.12 -4.25 -3.37
C ILE A 129 -11.14 -5.70 -2.84
N TRP A 130 -10.93 -5.84 -1.53
CA TRP A 130 -10.63 -7.11 -0.89
C TRP A 130 -11.66 -7.45 0.20
#